data_AF-A0A1V6ENK0-F1
#
_entry.id   AF-A0A1V6ENK0-F1
#
_cell.length_a   1.000
_cell.length_b   1.000
_cell.length_c   1.000
_cell.angle_alpha   90.00
_cell.angle_beta   90.00
_cell.angle_gamma   90.00
#
_symmetry.space_group_name_H-M   'P 1'
#
loop_
_entity.id
_entity.type
_entity.pdbx_description
1 polymer ?
#
loop_
_entity_poly.entity_id
_entity_poly.type
_entity_poly.pdbx_seq_one_letter_code
_entity_poly.pdbx_strand_id
1 'polypeptide(L)'
;MADFGFSISKPQSIDTNDMDVGRLQALEAKVPSFKRCINCGACTATCSAGQFGSFNIRRIHNLYRWDQRKGLEKELQQCMLCGKCTLVCPRGVNLRYLIIRLRKALADNK
;
A
#
# COMPACT_ATOMS: atom_id res chain seq x y z
N MET A 1 41.91 -15.53 9.77
CA MET A 1 40.50 -15.58 10.23
C MET A 1 39.83 -16.67 9.42
N ALA A 2 39.39 -17.75 10.06
CA ALA A 2 38.74 -18.86 9.35
C ALA A 2 37.43 -18.38 8.70
N ASP A 3 37.26 -18.62 7.41
CA ASP A 3 36.03 -18.33 6.67
C ASP A 3 35.01 -19.42 7.00
N PHE A 4 34.07 -19.10 7.89
CA PHE A 4 33.09 -20.04 8.43
C PHE A 4 31.93 -20.36 7.46
N GLY A 5 31.99 -19.93 6.19
CA GLY A 5 30.97 -20.25 5.18
C GLY A 5 29.61 -19.59 5.40
N PHE A 6 29.47 -18.73 6.41
CA PHE A 6 28.28 -17.93 6.66
C PHE A 6 28.54 -16.49 6.22
N SER A 7 27.72 -15.99 5.29
CA SER A 7 27.70 -14.57 4.91
C SER A 7 26.62 -13.84 5.72
N ILE A 8 26.92 -12.61 6.16
CA ILE A 8 25.94 -11.77 6.84
C ILE A 8 24.87 -11.39 5.80
N SER A 9 23.67 -11.98 5.94
CA SER A 9 22.55 -11.64 5.08
C SER A 9 22.17 -10.17 5.24
N LYS A 10 21.91 -9.47 4.14
CA LYS A 10 21.42 -8.09 4.21
C LYS A 10 20.06 -8.06 4.95
N PRO A 11 19.93 -7.26 6.02
CA PRO A 11 18.66 -7.16 6.74
C PRO A 11 17.59 -6.51 5.85
N GLN A 12 16.33 -6.94 5.98
CA GLN A 12 15.17 -6.25 5.38
C GLN A 12 14.65 -5.13 6.28
N SER A 13 15.56 -4.40 6.92
CA SER A 13 15.24 -3.24 7.73
C SER A 13 14.80 -2.07 6.85
N ILE A 14 13.76 -1.38 7.27
CA ILE A 14 13.32 -0.12 6.67
C ILE A 14 13.85 1.00 7.55
N ASP A 15 14.54 1.98 6.97
CA ASP A 15 14.91 3.18 7.72
C ASP A 15 13.67 4.05 7.94
N THR A 16 13.24 4.15 9.18
CA THR A 16 12.05 4.92 9.54
C THR A 16 12.33 6.41 9.67
N ASN A 17 13.60 6.82 9.72
CA ASN A 17 13.97 8.23 9.81
C ASN A 17 13.74 8.97 8.48
N ASP A 18 13.86 8.27 7.36
CA ASP A 18 13.64 8.80 6.02
C ASP A 18 12.15 8.91 5.64
N MET A 19 11.23 8.44 6.48
CA MET A 19 9.79 8.43 6.17
C MET A 19 9.17 9.84 6.27
N ASP A 20 8.47 10.28 5.23
CA ASP A 20 7.69 11.52 5.27
C ASP A 20 6.31 11.32 5.92
N VAL A 21 6.26 11.59 7.22
CA VAL A 21 5.03 11.48 8.03
C VAL A 21 3.97 12.50 7.59
N GLY A 22 4.37 13.65 7.03
CA GLY A 22 3.45 14.71 6.60
C GLY A 22 2.54 14.25 5.48
N ARG A 23 3.07 13.47 4.52
CA ARG A 23 2.27 12.87 3.44
C ARG A 23 1.25 11.87 3.96
N LEU A 24 1.66 11.02 4.91
CA LEU A 24 0.77 10.06 5.54
C LEU A 24 -0.39 10.78 6.24
N GLN A 25 -0.09 11.79 7.06
CA GLN A 25 -1.09 12.62 7.73
C GLN A 25 -2.01 13.34 6.74
N ALA A 26 -1.48 13.85 5.62
CA ALA A 26 -2.27 14.50 4.58
C ALA A 26 -3.25 13.52 3.89
N LEU A 27 -2.85 12.26 3.67
CA LEU A 27 -3.77 11.23 3.18
C LEU A 27 -4.81 10.89 4.24
N GLU A 28 -4.41 10.73 5.48
CA GLU A 28 -5.30 10.40 6.60
C GLU A 28 -6.36 11.47 6.83
N ALA A 29 -6.00 12.74 6.71
CA ALA A 29 -6.94 13.86 6.76
C ALA A 29 -8.00 13.76 5.66
N LYS A 30 -7.60 13.33 4.46
CA LYS A 30 -8.53 13.13 3.32
C LYS A 30 -9.33 11.83 3.45
N VAL A 31 -8.74 10.77 4.00
CA VAL A 31 -9.29 9.41 4.08
C VAL A 31 -9.12 8.85 5.51
N PRO A 32 -9.93 9.27 6.49
CA PRO A 32 -9.75 8.85 7.88
C PRO A 32 -9.99 7.35 8.08
N SER A 33 -10.77 6.73 7.18
CA SER A 33 -11.00 5.29 7.18
C SER A 33 -9.74 4.45 6.96
N PHE A 34 -8.67 5.03 6.40
CA PHE A 34 -7.39 4.36 6.16
C PHE A 34 -6.75 3.81 7.46
N LYS A 35 -6.90 4.54 8.58
CA LYS A 35 -6.39 4.13 9.90
C LYS A 35 -7.02 2.84 10.40
N ARG A 36 -8.25 2.54 9.98
CA ARG A 36 -9.03 1.39 10.47
C ARG A 36 -8.58 0.07 9.85
N CYS A 37 -7.74 0.09 8.82
CA CYS A 37 -7.27 -1.12 8.16
C CYS A 37 -6.40 -1.97 9.11
N ILE A 38 -6.83 -3.23 9.28
CA ILE A 38 -6.18 -4.26 10.11
C ILE A 38 -5.40 -5.29 9.27
N ASN A 39 -5.16 -5.01 8.00
CA ASN A 39 -4.42 -5.90 7.08
C ASN A 39 -5.00 -7.31 6.89
N CYS A 40 -6.32 -7.50 7.03
CA CYS A 40 -6.98 -8.80 6.87
C CYS A 40 -6.87 -9.43 5.46
N GLY A 41 -6.70 -8.64 4.40
CA GLY A 41 -6.55 -9.16 3.03
C GLY A 41 -7.85 -9.55 2.31
N ALA A 42 -9.03 -9.32 2.88
CA ALA A 42 -10.31 -9.58 2.20
C ALA A 42 -10.44 -8.81 0.87
N CYS A 43 -9.95 -7.56 0.84
CA CYS A 43 -9.93 -6.73 -0.37
C CYS A 43 -9.06 -7.31 -1.48
N THR A 44 -7.95 -7.97 -1.14
CA THR A 44 -7.05 -8.58 -2.11
C THR A 44 -7.62 -9.87 -2.70
N ALA A 45 -8.23 -10.71 -1.86
CA ALA A 45 -8.83 -11.96 -2.30
C ALA A 45 -10.00 -11.76 -3.28
N THR A 46 -10.71 -10.63 -3.17
CA THR A 46 -11.87 -10.31 -4.01
C THR A 46 -11.55 -9.47 -5.24
N CYS A 47 -10.28 -9.05 -5.39
CA CYS A 47 -9.90 -8.15 -6.47
C CYS A 47 -9.65 -8.94 -7.76
N SER A 48 -10.45 -8.67 -8.80
CA SER A 48 -10.25 -9.27 -10.12
C SER A 48 -8.90 -8.87 -10.75
N ALA A 49 -8.43 -7.64 -10.52
CA ALA A 49 -7.11 -7.21 -10.99
C ALA A 49 -5.95 -7.96 -10.31
N GLY A 50 -6.16 -8.44 -9.07
CA GLY A 50 -5.18 -9.27 -8.38
C GLY A 50 -5.20 -10.74 -8.82
N GLN A 51 -6.30 -11.20 -9.42
CA GLN A 51 -6.40 -12.56 -9.96
C GLN A 51 -5.64 -12.70 -11.28
N PHE A 52 -5.68 -11.67 -12.13
CA PHE A 52 -5.06 -11.67 -13.47
C PHE A 52 -3.77 -10.84 -13.55
N GLY A 53 -3.30 -10.29 -12.42
CA GLY A 53 -2.14 -9.40 -12.38
C GLY A 53 -1.50 -9.35 -10.99
N SER A 54 -0.46 -8.53 -10.83
CA SER A 54 0.28 -8.39 -9.57
C SER A 54 -0.36 -7.43 -8.56
N PHE A 55 -1.62 -7.03 -8.79
CA PHE A 55 -2.28 -6.00 -8.00
C PHE A 55 -2.64 -6.47 -6.59
N ASN A 56 -2.13 -5.78 -5.57
CA ASN A 56 -2.39 -6.14 -4.19
C ASN A 56 -2.70 -4.91 -3.33
N ILE A 57 -3.99 -4.72 -3.01
CA ILE A 57 -4.49 -3.58 -2.22
C ILE A 57 -3.93 -3.56 -0.79
N ARG A 58 -3.72 -4.73 -0.18
CA ARG A 58 -3.14 -4.85 1.17
C ARG A 58 -1.67 -4.42 1.17
N ARG A 59 -0.92 -4.83 0.14
CA ARG A 59 0.47 -4.41 -0.07
C ARG A 59 0.55 -2.90 -0.30
N ILE A 60 -0.31 -2.33 -1.13
CA ILE A 60 -0.42 -0.88 -1.34
C ILE A 60 -0.63 -0.13 -0.01
N HIS A 61 -1.50 -0.64 0.87
CA HIS A 61 -1.69 -0.07 2.21
C HIS A 61 -0.38 -0.05 3.02
N ASN A 62 0.37 -1.14 3.02
CA ASN A 62 1.61 -1.26 3.77
C ASN A 62 2.72 -0.39 3.19
N LEU A 63 2.89 -0.44 1.86
CA LEU A 63 3.87 0.37 1.13
C LEU A 63 3.65 1.86 1.43
N TYR A 64 2.40 2.32 1.41
CA TYR A 64 2.11 3.72 1.70
C TYR A 64 2.35 4.07 3.19
N ARG A 65 2.02 3.17 4.13
CA ARG A 65 2.29 3.39 5.57
C ARG A 65 3.79 3.49 5.88
N TRP A 66 4.62 2.76 5.15
CA TRP A 66 6.08 2.78 5.29
C TRP A 66 6.78 3.74 4.33
N ASP A 67 6.02 4.62 3.65
CA ASP A 67 6.52 5.55 2.62
C ASP A 67 7.38 4.88 1.51
N GLN A 68 7.15 3.60 1.25
CA GLN A 68 7.83 2.83 0.21
C GLN A 68 7.13 3.00 -1.14
N ARG A 69 7.56 4.02 -1.90
CA ARG A 69 6.91 4.40 -3.16
C ARG A 69 7.38 3.64 -4.40
N LYS A 70 8.47 2.87 -4.29
CA LYS A 70 9.05 2.13 -5.43
C LYS A 70 8.02 1.16 -6.02
N GLY A 71 7.59 1.41 -7.26
CA GLY A 71 6.62 0.57 -7.98
C GLY A 71 5.15 0.82 -7.64
N LEU A 72 4.85 1.73 -6.69
CA LEU A 72 3.48 1.98 -6.24
C LEU A 72 2.59 2.58 -7.33
N GLU A 73 3.12 3.49 -8.15
CA GLU A 73 2.37 4.10 -9.27
C GLU A 73 1.88 3.04 -10.27
N LYS A 74 2.76 2.11 -10.65
CA LYS A 74 2.44 1.03 -11.59
C LYS A 74 1.38 0.08 -11.01
N GLU A 75 1.51 -0.30 -9.74
CA GLU A 75 0.49 -1.11 -9.06
C GLU A 75 -0.85 -0.37 -9.01
N LEU A 76 -0.86 0.92 -8.63
CA LEU A 76 -2.10 1.71 -8.55
C LEU A 76 -2.82 1.85 -9.89
N GLN A 77 -2.11 1.91 -11.01
CA GLN A 77 -2.70 2.02 -12.35
C GLN A 77 -3.52 0.77 -12.75
N GLN A 78 -3.17 -0.41 -12.23
CA GLN A 78 -3.89 -1.66 -12.52
C GLN A 78 -5.33 -1.69 -11.96
N CYS A 79 -5.66 -0.81 -11.00
CA CYS A 79 -7.01 -0.78 -10.43
C CYS A 79 -8.06 -0.28 -11.43
N MET A 80 -9.06 -1.12 -11.73
CA MET A 80 -10.20 -0.76 -12.59
C MET A 80 -11.34 0.00 -11.87
N LEU A 81 -11.14 0.41 -10.60
CA LEU A 81 -12.13 1.15 -9.79
C LEU A 81 -13.52 0.48 -9.67
N CYS A 82 -13.59 -0.85 -9.69
CA CYS A 82 -14.84 -1.61 -9.60
C CYS A 82 -15.55 -1.54 -8.23
N GLY A 83 -14.86 -1.16 -7.15
CA GLY A 83 -15.45 -0.98 -5.82
C GLY A 83 -15.77 -2.25 -5.03
N LYS A 84 -15.53 -3.46 -5.56
CA LYS A 84 -15.78 -4.72 -4.81
C LYS A 84 -15.06 -4.77 -3.47
N CYS A 85 -13.85 -4.20 -3.40
CA CYS A 85 -13.03 -4.18 -2.21
C CYS A 85 -13.66 -3.42 -1.03
N THR A 86 -14.50 -2.41 -1.25
CA THR A 86 -15.18 -1.69 -0.16
C THR A 86 -16.33 -2.49 0.44
N LEU A 87 -16.99 -3.34 -0.36
CA LEU A 87 -18.13 -4.15 0.08
C LEU A 87 -17.71 -5.26 1.05
N VAL A 88 -16.54 -5.84 0.84
CA VAL A 88 -16.03 -6.96 1.64
C VAL A 88 -15.19 -6.52 2.85
N CYS A 89 -14.96 -5.21 3.03
CA CYS A 89 -14.07 -4.74 4.08
C CYS A 89 -14.77 -4.81 5.45
N PRO A 90 -14.30 -5.63 6.40
CA PRO A 90 -14.95 -5.76 7.72
C PRO A 90 -14.86 -4.48 8.57
N ARG A 91 -13.92 -3.58 8.23
CA ARG A 91 -13.69 -2.30 8.92
C ARG A 91 -14.31 -1.10 8.20
N GLY A 92 -14.97 -1.33 7.07
CA GLY A 92 -15.58 -0.27 6.26
C GLY A 92 -14.59 0.74 5.72
N VAL A 93 -13.39 0.30 5.32
CA VAL A 93 -12.39 1.20 4.71
C VAL A 93 -12.84 1.56 3.30
N ASN A 94 -12.89 2.86 2.98
CA ASN A 94 -13.28 3.33 1.65
C ASN A 94 -12.10 3.24 0.67
N LEU A 95 -11.77 2.01 0.27
CA LEU A 95 -10.65 1.62 -0.57
C LEU A 95 -10.75 2.20 -1.99
N ARG A 96 -11.96 2.35 -2.54
CA ARG A 96 -12.14 2.97 -3.87
C ARG A 96 -11.70 4.42 -3.86
N TYR A 97 -12.17 5.18 -2.87
CA TYR A 97 -11.78 6.58 -2.72
C TYR A 97 -10.29 6.74 -2.37
N LEU A 98 -9.75 5.83 -1.56
CA LEU A 98 -8.33 5.79 -1.24
C LEU A 98 -7.45 5.66 -2.49
N ILE A 99 -7.76 4.72 -3.40
CA ILE A 99 -6.96 4.53 -4.62
C ILE A 99 -6.97 5.78 -5.50
N ILE A 100 -8.11 6.47 -5.61
CA ILE A 100 -8.21 7.73 -6.36
C ILE A 100 -7.33 8.81 -5.72
N ARG A 101 -7.35 8.93 -4.38
CA ARG A 101 -6.53 9.91 -3.66
C ARG A 101 -5.04 9.60 -3.76
N LEU A 102 -4.65 8.32 -3.71
CA LEU A 102 -3.27 7.90 -3.91
C LEU A 102 -2.78 8.21 -5.32
N ARG A 103 -3.57 7.95 -6.36
CA ARG A 103 -3.23 8.32 -7.75
C ARG A 103 -3.00 9.83 -7.90
N LYS A 104 -3.88 10.65 -7.31
CA LYS A 104 -3.71 12.11 -7.31
C LYS A 104 -2.46 12.54 -6.56
N ALA A 105 -2.25 12.03 -5.35
CA ALA A 105 -1.08 12.36 -4.54
C ALA A 105 0.24 12.00 -5.24
N LEU A 106 0.29 10.94 -6.05
CA LEU A 106 1.48 10.62 -6.84
C LEU A 106 1.64 11.50 -8.08
N ALA A 107 0.54 11.92 -8.70
CA ALA A 107 0.57 12.82 -9.86
C ALA A 107 1.01 14.25 -9.48
N ASP A 108 0.60 14.75 -8.31
CA ASP A 108 0.93 16.09 -7.81
C ASP A 108 2.43 16.25 -7.44
N ASN A 109 3.17 15.14 -7.32
CA ASN A 109 4.60 15.12 -6.97
C ASN A 109 5.52 14.91 -8.20
N LYS A 110 4.98 15.09 -9.42
CA LYS A 110 5.71 14.94 -10.69
C LYS A 110 6.15 16.28 -11.25
#